data_AF-A0A8T4JAF5-F1
#
_entry.id   AF-A0A8T4JAF5-F1
#
_cell.length_a   1.000
_cell.length_b   1.000
_cell.length_c   1.000
_cell.angle_alpha   90.00
_cell.angle_beta   90.00
_cell.angle_gamma   90.00
#
_symmetry.space_group_name_H-M   'P 1'
#
loop_
_entity.id
_entity.type
_entity.pdbx_description
1 polymer ?
#
loop_
_entity_poly.entity_id
_entity_poly.type
_entity_poly.pdbx_seq_one_letter_code
_entity_poly.pdbx_strand_id
1 'polypeptide(L)'
;MPVAALVATFVAGPGELAGALTWPLILTGLGLAVLHPVLPFSLEFLALRGLTTTAFGTLMSLEPAIALAVGLVALGQVPGAASAVGVVCVVIAGIGAIRTGRRDTAPAPGSGSGS
;
A
#
# COMPACT_ATOMS: atom_id res chain seq x y z
N MET A 1 9.21 3.34 8.66
CA MET A 1 10.38 3.10 9.53
C MET A 1 10.60 4.16 10.63
N PRO A 2 10.50 5.48 10.42
CA PRO A 2 10.76 6.44 11.51
C PRO A 2 9.76 6.31 12.68
N VAL A 3 8.48 6.05 12.38
CA VAL A 3 7.46 5.77 13.41
C VAL A 3 7.81 4.52 14.22
N ALA A 4 8.29 3.45 13.58
CA ALA A 4 8.68 2.23 14.27
C ALA A 4 9.86 2.47 15.23
N ALA A 5 10.83 3.29 14.83
CA ALA A 5 11.95 3.66 15.68
C ALA A 5 11.50 4.50 16.89
N LEU A 6 10.56 5.44 16.70
CA LEU A 6 9.96 6.20 17.80
C LEU A 6 9.19 5.31 18.77
N VAL A 7 8.37 4.39 18.26
CA VAL A 7 7.61 3.42 19.07
C VAL A 7 8.55 2.50 19.83
N ALA A 8 9.58 1.97 19.18
CA ALA A 8 10.58 1.11 19.82
C ALA A 8 11.33 1.85 20.94
N THR A 9 11.74 3.10 20.70
CA THR A 9 12.43 3.94 21.70
C THR A 9 11.53 4.25 22.90
N PHE A 10 10.25 4.50 22.64
CA PHE A 10 9.26 4.74 23.68
C PHE A 10 8.98 3.49 24.53
N VAL A 11 8.89 2.31 23.90
CA VAL A 11 8.61 1.04 24.58
C VAL A 11 9.82 0.47 25.33
N ALA A 12 11.02 0.53 24.75
CA ALA A 12 12.25 0.00 25.36
C ALA A 12 12.89 0.95 26.38
N GLY A 13 12.53 2.24 26.33
CA GLY A 13 13.16 3.27 27.14
C GLY A 13 14.49 3.77 26.54
N PRO A 14 14.82 5.07 26.65
CA PRO A 14 16.01 5.65 26.01
C PRO A 14 17.33 5.08 26.55
N GLY A 15 17.35 4.64 27.81
CA GLY A 15 18.57 4.18 28.50
C GLY A 15 19.08 2.82 28.02
N GLU A 16 18.19 1.90 27.64
CA GLU A 16 18.57 0.56 27.18
C GLU A 16 19.09 0.58 25.73
N LEU A 17 18.58 1.52 24.91
CA LEU A 17 18.93 1.63 23.50
C LEU A 17 20.25 2.38 23.26
N ALA A 18 20.64 3.27 24.17
CA ALA A 18 21.82 4.12 24.03
C ALA A 18 23.13 3.31 23.92
N GLY A 19 23.21 2.14 24.56
CA GLY A 19 24.38 1.24 24.47
C GLY A 19 24.47 0.45 23.16
N ALA A 20 23.36 0.27 22.45
CA ALA A 20 23.28 -0.51 21.20
C ALA A 20 23.36 0.36 19.93
N LEU A 21 23.22 1.69 20.06
CA LEU A 21 23.14 2.61 18.94
C LEU A 21 24.54 3.03 18.44
N THR A 22 25.12 2.25 17.52
CA THR A 22 26.41 2.61 16.90
C THR A 22 26.22 3.58 15.72
N TRP A 23 27.20 4.46 15.48
CA TRP A 23 27.16 5.43 14.38
C TRP A 23 26.88 4.81 12.99
N PRO A 24 27.48 3.67 12.60
CA PRO A 24 27.15 3.01 11.34
C PRO A 24 25.70 2.50 11.27
N LEU A 25 25.14 2.06 12.39
CA LEU A 25 23.76 1.59 12.46
C LEU A 25 22.76 2.75 12.26
N ILE A 26 23.08 3.93 12.82
CA ILE A 26 22.27 5.14 12.63
C ILE A 26 22.30 5.56 11.16
N LEU A 27 23.48 5.59 10.53
CA LEU A 27 23.62 6.00 9.14
C LEU A 27 22.90 5.03 8.18
N THR A 28 23.05 3.74 8.39
CA THR A 28 22.35 2.72 7.58
C THR A 28 20.85 2.73 7.81
N GLY A 29 20.41 2.86 9.07
CA GLY A 29 18.99 3.01 9.42
C GLY A 29 18.36 4.26 8.81
N LEU A 30 19.08 5.39 8.81
CA LEU A 30 18.64 6.64 8.16
C LEU A 30 18.55 6.48 6.65
N GLY A 31 19.57 5.87 6.02
CA GLY A 31 19.56 5.57 4.60
C GLY A 31 18.39 4.69 4.21
N LEU A 32 18.14 3.61 4.96
CA LEU A 32 16.99 2.72 4.73
C LEU A 32 15.66 3.43 4.99
N ALA A 33 15.57 4.27 6.02
CA ALA A 33 14.36 5.02 6.33
C ALA A 33 13.93 5.98 5.21
N VAL A 34 14.89 6.54 4.45
CA VAL A 34 14.63 7.39 3.30
C VAL A 34 14.41 6.56 2.03
N LEU A 35 15.21 5.52 1.79
CA LEU A 35 15.13 4.72 0.57
C LEU A 35 13.86 3.85 0.52
N HIS A 36 13.40 3.39 1.68
CA HIS A 36 12.28 2.46 1.78
C HIS A 36 10.93 3.06 1.36
N PRO A 37 10.59 4.33 1.66
CA PRO A 37 9.45 5.03 1.05
C PRO A 37 9.68 5.43 -0.41
N VAL A 38 10.93 5.76 -0.80
CA VAL A 38 11.23 6.20 -2.17
C VAL A 38 10.91 5.11 -3.19
N LEU A 39 11.18 3.83 -2.89
CA LEU A 39 10.83 2.71 -3.76
C LEU A 39 9.31 2.64 -4.08
N PRO A 40 8.40 2.48 -3.09
CA PRO A 40 6.97 2.40 -3.34
C PRO A 40 6.42 3.69 -3.96
N PHE A 41 6.90 4.88 -3.55
CA PHE A 41 6.51 6.13 -4.20
C PHE A 41 6.92 6.18 -5.68
N SER A 42 8.11 5.70 -6.01
CA SER A 42 8.57 5.66 -7.40
C SER A 42 7.70 4.73 -8.25
N LEU A 43 7.32 3.57 -7.71
CA LEU A 43 6.39 2.65 -8.36
C LEU A 43 4.99 3.25 -8.50
N GLU A 44 4.52 3.98 -7.49
CA GLU A 44 3.25 4.71 -7.52
C GLU A 44 3.24 5.77 -8.62
N PHE A 45 4.27 6.62 -8.71
CA PHE A 45 4.39 7.60 -9.79
C PHE A 45 4.50 6.94 -11.17
N LEU A 46 5.16 5.80 -11.28
CA LEU A 46 5.22 5.04 -12.53
C LEU A 46 3.84 4.46 -12.89
N ALA A 47 3.11 3.93 -11.91
CA ALA A 47 1.76 3.41 -12.08
C ALA A 47 0.78 4.51 -12.50
N LEU A 48 0.84 5.69 -11.87
CA LEU A 48 0.02 6.86 -12.24
C LEU A 48 0.29 7.34 -13.68
N ARG A 49 1.49 7.12 -14.21
CA ARG A 49 1.83 7.46 -15.60
C ARG A 49 1.32 6.44 -16.62
N GLY A 50 1.04 5.20 -16.20
CA GLY A 50 0.68 4.10 -17.10
C GLY A 50 -0.75 3.54 -16.94
N LEU A 51 -1.40 3.78 -15.80
CA LEU A 51 -2.73 3.24 -15.46
C LEU A 51 -3.77 4.35 -15.34
N THR A 52 -5.04 4.01 -15.55
CA THR A 52 -6.16 4.91 -15.24
C THR A 52 -6.34 5.03 -13.72
N THR A 53 -6.85 6.17 -13.24
CA THR A 53 -7.10 6.43 -11.81
C THR A 53 -7.93 5.32 -11.16
N THR A 54 -8.90 4.76 -11.88
CA THR A 54 -9.76 3.67 -11.39
C THR A 54 -8.98 2.37 -11.21
N ALA A 55 -8.09 2.02 -12.15
CA ALA A 55 -7.26 0.81 -12.05
C ALA A 55 -6.25 0.93 -10.91
N PHE A 56 -5.59 2.09 -10.77
CA PHE A 56 -4.68 2.39 -9.68
C PHE A 56 -5.38 2.32 -8.31
N GLY A 57 -6.54 2.97 -8.16
CA GLY A 57 -7.34 2.92 -6.93
C GLY A 57 -7.79 1.51 -6.55
N THR A 58 -8.07 0.66 -7.53
CA THR A 58 -8.42 -0.75 -7.29
C THR A 58 -7.22 -1.56 -6.76
N LEU A 59 -6.02 -1.33 -7.31
CA LEU A 59 -4.78 -1.96 -6.83
C LEU A 59 -4.43 -1.51 -5.40
N MET A 60 -4.53 -0.21 -5.12
CA MET A 60 -4.35 0.36 -3.77
C MET A 60 -5.36 -0.23 -2.77
N SER A 61 -6.61 -0.39 -3.18
CA SER A 61 -7.61 -1.06 -2.35
C SER A 61 -7.27 -2.54 -2.08
N LEU A 62 -6.45 -3.19 -2.91
CA LEU A 62 -6.08 -4.60 -2.70
C LEU A 62 -4.92 -4.77 -1.70
N GLU A 63 -4.25 -3.69 -1.33
CA GLU A 63 -3.08 -3.69 -0.44
C GLU A 63 -3.32 -4.39 0.91
N PRO A 64 -4.45 -4.16 1.63
CA PRO A 64 -4.71 -4.85 2.91
C PRO A 64 -4.82 -6.37 2.76
N ALA A 65 -5.37 -6.84 1.63
CA ALA A 65 -5.53 -8.26 1.36
C ALA A 65 -4.17 -8.91 1.07
N ILE A 66 -3.32 -8.24 0.26
CA ILE A 66 -1.96 -8.71 -0.05
C ILE A 66 -1.11 -8.70 1.23
N ALA A 67 -1.16 -7.63 2.03
CA ALA A 67 -0.43 -7.52 3.28
C ALA A 67 -0.79 -8.64 4.26
N LEU A 68 -2.09 -8.97 4.38
CA LEU A 68 -2.55 -10.07 5.24
C LEU A 68 -2.09 -11.44 4.71
N ALA A 69 -2.14 -11.66 3.39
CA ALA A 69 -1.66 -12.91 2.77
C ALA A 69 -0.15 -13.09 2.94
N VAL A 70 0.64 -12.04 2.69
CA VAL A 70 2.09 -12.04 2.91
C VAL A 70 2.39 -12.28 4.39
N GLY A 71 1.65 -11.63 5.29
CA GLY A 71 1.76 -11.88 6.72
C GLY A 71 1.51 -13.34 7.09
N LEU A 72 0.42 -13.93 6.60
CA LEU A 72 0.09 -15.34 6.85
C LEU A 72 1.18 -16.29 6.30
N VAL A 73 1.69 -16.05 5.09
CA VAL A 73 2.69 -16.93 4.45
C VAL A 73 4.09 -16.73 5.01
N ALA A 74 4.54 -15.48 5.15
CA ALA A 74 5.91 -15.16 5.54
C ALA A 74 6.14 -15.16 7.06
N LEU A 75 5.12 -14.77 7.84
CA LEU A 75 5.21 -14.73 9.32
C LEU A 75 4.44 -15.87 10.00
N GLY A 76 3.63 -16.65 9.27
CA GLY A 76 2.83 -17.73 9.87
C GLY A 76 1.72 -17.24 10.80
N GLN A 77 1.40 -15.94 10.77
CA GLN A 77 0.40 -15.37 11.68
C GLN A 77 -1.01 -15.82 11.29
N VAL A 78 -1.77 -16.32 12.27
CA VAL A 78 -3.20 -16.57 12.10
C VAL A 78 -3.92 -15.24 12.31
N PRO A 79 -4.52 -14.63 11.26
CA PRO A 79 -5.17 -13.34 11.39
C PRO A 79 -6.34 -13.42 12.37
N GLY A 80 -6.41 -12.46 13.29
CA GLY A 80 -7.53 -12.33 14.21
C GLY A 80 -8.85 -12.05 13.48
N ALA A 81 -9.97 -12.33 14.14
CA ALA A 81 -11.31 -12.20 13.53
C ALA A 81 -11.55 -10.80 12.94
N ALA A 82 -11.10 -9.73 13.61
CA ALA A 82 -11.27 -8.36 13.15
C ALA A 82 -10.49 -8.04 11.85
N SER A 83 -9.27 -8.52 11.70
CA SER A 83 -8.49 -8.30 10.47
C SER A 83 -9.04 -9.09 9.30
N ALA A 84 -9.55 -10.31 9.56
CA ALA A 84 -10.26 -11.09 8.56
C ALA A 84 -11.51 -10.36 8.03
N VAL A 85 -12.35 -9.79 8.91
CA VAL A 85 -13.53 -9.00 8.51
C VAL A 85 -13.13 -7.76 7.69
N GLY A 86 -12.09 -7.05 8.11
CA GLY A 86 -11.57 -5.90 7.38
C GLY A 86 -11.14 -6.24 5.95
N VAL A 87 -10.39 -7.34 5.78
CA VAL A 87 -9.97 -7.82 4.45
C VAL A 87 -11.18 -8.23 3.60
N VAL A 88 -12.15 -8.95 4.16
CA VAL A 88 -13.37 -9.32 3.44
C VAL A 88 -14.13 -8.07 2.94
N CYS A 89 -14.28 -7.06 3.77
CA CYS A 89 -14.95 -5.81 3.41
C CYS A 89 -14.24 -5.10 2.24
N VAL A 90 -12.90 -5.01 2.32
CA VAL A 90 -12.05 -4.41 1.28
C VAL A 90 -12.09 -5.21 -0.02
N VAL A 91 -12.09 -6.55 0.04
CA VAL A 91 -12.22 -7.42 -1.14
C VAL A 91 -13.58 -7.21 -1.83
N ILE A 92 -14.68 -7.12 -1.06
CA ILE A 92 -16.02 -6.83 -1.60
C ILE A 92 -16.04 -5.45 -2.27
N ALA A 93 -15.47 -4.43 -1.64
CA ALA A 93 -15.35 -3.09 -2.22
C ALA A 93 -14.54 -3.09 -3.52
N GLY A 94 -13.42 -3.82 -3.58
CA GLY A 94 -12.61 -4.00 -4.78
C GLY A 94 -13.39 -4.63 -5.94
N ILE A 95 -14.17 -5.68 -5.67
CA ILE A 95 -15.07 -6.30 -6.67
C ILE A 95 -16.12 -5.29 -7.17
N GLY A 96 -16.66 -4.46 -6.28
CA GLY A 96 -17.60 -3.38 -6.62
C GLY A 96 -16.99 -2.32 -7.53
N ALA A 97 -15.75 -1.90 -7.27
CA ALA A 97 -15.02 -0.93 -8.07
C ALA A 97 -14.80 -1.43 -9.51
N ILE A 98 -14.38 -2.69 -9.69
CA ILE A 98 -14.18 -3.31 -11.01
C ILE A 98 -15.50 -3.36 -11.81
N ARG A 99 -16.62 -3.68 -11.16
CA ARG A 99 -17.95 -3.75 -11.80
C ARG A 99 -18.49 -2.37 -12.19
N THR A 100 -18.15 -1.32 -11.43
CA THR A 100 -18.69 0.03 -11.62
C THR A 100 -17.85 0.87 -12.57
N GLY A 101 -16.53 0.65 -12.63
CA GLY A 101 -15.59 1.34 -13.52
C GLY A 101 -15.74 1.04 -15.02
N ARG A 102 -16.73 0.21 -15.41
CA ARG A 102 -16.98 -0.18 -16.80
C ARG A 102 -18.11 0.62 -17.47
N ARG A 103 -18.52 1.76 -16.89
CA ARG A 103 -19.49 2.68 -17.51
C ARG A 103 -18.82 4.03 -17.74
N ASP A 104 -18.36 4.22 -18.97
CA ASP A 104 -18.44 5.47 -19.74
C ASP A 104 -17.94 5.18 -21.16
N THR A 105 -18.68 4.33 -21.88
CA THR A 105 -18.66 4.39 -23.35
C THR A 105 -19.40 5.66 -23.74
N ALA A 106 -18.66 6.74 -23.96
CA ALA A 106 -19.19 7.95 -24.56
C ALA A 106 -19.93 7.60 -25.87
N PRO A 107 -21.12 8.17 -26.14
CA PRO A 107 -21.85 7.92 -27.38
C PRO A 107 -20.99 8.29 -28.59
N ALA A 108 -20.91 7.40 -29.57
CA ALA A 108 -20.22 7.68 -30.84
C ALA A 108 -20.80 8.96 -31.47
N PRO A 109 -19.97 9.94 -31.89
CA PRO A 109 -20.47 11.09 -32.63
C PRO A 109 -21.13 10.58 -33.91
N GLY A 110 -22.39 10.95 -34.09
CA GLY A 110 -23.21 10.52 -35.22
C GLY A 110 -22.49 10.76 -36.55
N SER A 111 -22.47 9.72 -37.37
CA SER A 111 -22.28 9.80 -38.81
C SER A 111 -23.39 10.67 -39.40
N GLY A 112 -23.16 11.98 -39.41
CA GLY A 112 -23.94 12.93 -40.19
C GLY A 112 -23.63 12.73 -41.66
N SER A 113 -24.39 11.85 -42.32
CA SER A 113 -24.60 11.88 -43.76
C SER A 113 -25.25 13.22 -44.11
N GLY A 114 -24.53 14.08 -44.81
CA GLY A 114 -25.08 15.29 -45.43
C GLY A 114 -24.68 15.31 -46.89
N SER A 115 -25.63 14.91 -47.74
CA SER A 115 -25.61 15.09 -49.20
C SER A 115 -25.55 16.55 -49.59
#